data_AF-A0A3N4PXT7-F1
#
_entry.id   AF-A0A3N4PXT7-F1
#
_cell.length_a   1.000
_cell.length_b   1.000
_cell.length_c   1.000
_cell.angle_alpha   90.00
_cell.angle_beta   90.00
_cell.angle_gamma   90.00
#
_symmetry.space_group_name_H-M   'P 1'
#
loop_
_entity.id
_entity.type
_entity.pdbx_description
1 polymer ?
#
loop_
_entity_poly.entity_id
_entity_poly.type
_entity_poly.pdbx_seq_one_letter_code
_entity_poly.pdbx_strand_id
1 'polypeptide(L)'
;MKVHYAAMALLLAFTACNNKGAKTGDAATTTDEEAPLQPARPAGTMEVSIKDRDKDTSSVTFTFSIDSIRYERTYKDLPLVKGFPDTTIYRVFWDEPNSVWIGFIKPNRDTRYYHASQDGRQLKVLWVPSPPRKIYTYMEKTLGLGDVIRQQPRVSRHEKNIQSGLILDKFTVALKPGANKSAANVYMKFGGVERNLQMEVPEGGKPYIQAYADDYVIVGVELGGELEEYYEIKVVNGRIGYKQLQTVIK
;
A
#
# COMPACT_ATOMS: atom_id res chain seq x y z
N MET A 1 60.90 2.92 -57.82
CA MET A 1 60.61 1.76 -56.94
C MET A 1 60.38 2.24 -55.51
N LYS A 2 59.11 2.40 -55.12
CA LYS A 2 58.65 2.38 -53.72
C LYS A 2 57.26 1.74 -53.76
N VAL A 3 57.17 0.52 -53.24
CA VAL A 3 55.97 -0.32 -53.31
C VAL A 3 55.09 -0.01 -52.10
N HIS A 4 53.84 0.34 -52.37
CA HIS A 4 52.76 0.41 -51.38
C HIS A 4 52.20 -0.98 -51.16
N TYR A 5 52.07 -1.39 -49.89
CA TYR A 5 51.22 -2.51 -49.52
C TYR A 5 50.15 -2.01 -48.55
N ALA A 6 48.92 -2.01 -49.06
CA ALA A 6 47.71 -2.04 -48.27
C ALA A 6 47.51 -3.46 -47.73
N ALA A 7 47.01 -3.58 -46.50
CA ALA A 7 46.42 -4.81 -46.00
C ALA A 7 45.21 -4.47 -45.12
N MET A 8 44.11 -5.12 -45.44
CA MET A 8 42.75 -4.99 -44.94
C MET A 8 42.34 -6.38 -44.42
N ALA A 9 41.78 -6.48 -43.20
CA ALA A 9 40.81 -7.51 -42.75
C ALA A 9 40.62 -7.36 -41.23
N LEU A 10 39.43 -7.05 -40.69
CA LEU A 10 38.19 -7.82 -40.52
C LEU A 10 38.22 -8.94 -39.45
N LEU A 11 37.32 -8.76 -38.46
CA LEU A 11 36.48 -9.72 -37.71
C LEU A 11 36.99 -10.49 -36.48
N LEU A 12 36.23 -10.26 -35.40
CA LEU A 12 35.54 -11.20 -34.50
C LEU A 12 36.32 -12.38 -33.89
N ALA A 13 36.28 -12.50 -32.56
CA ALA A 13 35.32 -13.37 -31.85
C ALA A 13 35.80 -13.73 -30.44
N PHE A 14 34.82 -13.86 -29.55
CA PHE A 14 34.92 -14.46 -28.22
C PHE A 14 35.44 -15.90 -28.28
N THR A 15 36.32 -16.27 -27.34
CA THR A 15 36.33 -17.62 -26.74
C THR A 15 36.69 -17.53 -25.26
N ALA A 16 35.73 -17.91 -24.41
CA ALA A 16 35.95 -18.27 -23.02
C ALA A 16 36.80 -19.54 -22.94
N CYS A 17 37.61 -19.68 -21.88
CA CYS A 17 37.99 -20.98 -21.36
C CYS A 17 38.11 -20.92 -19.83
N ASN A 18 37.56 -21.97 -19.23
CA ASN A 18 37.15 -22.11 -17.84
C ASN A 18 38.16 -22.99 -17.08
N ASN A 19 38.17 -22.85 -15.74
CA ASN A 19 38.45 -23.91 -14.75
C ASN A 19 39.90 -24.41 -14.46
N LYS A 20 40.43 -24.09 -13.26
CA LYS A 20 40.57 -25.00 -12.09
C LYS A 20 41.61 -24.49 -11.08
N GLY A 21 41.22 -24.44 -9.80
CA GLY A 21 42.15 -24.28 -8.66
C GLY A 21 41.44 -23.83 -7.38
N ALA A 22 40.66 -24.73 -6.78
CA ALA A 22 39.89 -24.50 -5.55
C ALA A 22 40.77 -24.32 -4.30
N LYS A 23 40.35 -23.44 -3.38
CA LYS A 23 40.29 -23.74 -1.93
C LYS A 23 39.04 -23.11 -1.30
N THR A 24 38.21 -24.04 -0.83
CA THR A 24 37.14 -23.99 0.17
C THR A 24 37.24 -22.93 1.26
N GLY A 25 36.07 -22.40 1.60
CA GLY A 25 35.65 -22.26 3.00
C GLY A 25 35.68 -20.85 3.55
N ASP A 26 34.74 -20.01 3.13
CA ASP A 26 33.91 -19.28 4.08
C ASP A 26 32.60 -18.93 3.38
N ALA A 27 31.50 -19.28 4.05
CA ALA A 27 30.16 -18.90 3.63
C ALA A 27 30.07 -17.37 3.71
N ALA A 28 30.35 -16.71 2.59
CA ALA A 28 29.98 -15.33 2.37
C ALA A 28 28.45 -15.28 2.47
N THR A 29 27.99 -14.92 3.65
CA THR A 29 26.65 -14.39 3.86
C THR A 29 26.57 -13.19 2.95
N THR A 30 25.97 -13.37 1.78
CA THR A 30 25.66 -12.28 0.87
C THR A 30 24.51 -11.52 1.51
N THR A 31 24.84 -10.68 2.49
CA THR A 31 24.06 -9.46 2.71
C THR A 31 24.26 -8.65 1.44
N ASP A 32 23.40 -8.91 0.46
CA ASP A 32 23.10 -7.97 -0.63
C ASP A 32 22.55 -6.71 0.03
N GLU A 33 23.45 -5.86 0.53
CA GLU A 33 23.19 -4.43 0.67
C GLU A 33 23.09 -3.87 -0.75
N GLU A 34 21.94 -4.16 -1.37
CA GLU A 34 21.50 -3.59 -2.63
C GLU A 34 21.63 -2.06 -2.50
N ALA A 35 22.45 -1.44 -3.35
CA ALA A 35 22.79 -0.03 -3.25
C ALA A 35 21.52 0.84 -3.06
N PRO A 36 21.56 1.85 -2.16
CA PRO A 36 20.38 2.63 -1.82
C PRO A 36 19.80 3.30 -3.07
N LEU A 37 18.51 3.10 -3.29
CA LEU A 37 17.80 3.66 -4.42
C LEU A 37 17.76 5.19 -4.31
N GLN A 38 18.20 5.88 -5.36
CA GLN A 38 18.22 7.34 -5.43
C GLN A 38 17.12 7.81 -6.39
N PRO A 39 16.32 8.82 -6.02
CA PRO A 39 15.36 9.41 -6.95
C PRO A 39 16.03 9.95 -8.21
N ALA A 40 15.47 9.61 -9.36
CA ALA A 40 15.88 10.18 -10.63
C ALA A 40 15.23 11.56 -10.84
N ARG A 41 15.89 12.41 -11.62
CA ARG A 41 15.26 13.63 -12.15
C ARG A 41 14.25 13.22 -13.24
N PRO A 42 12.96 13.55 -13.10
CA PRO A 42 11.96 13.21 -14.12
C PRO A 42 12.27 13.86 -15.48
N ALA A 43 12.11 13.11 -16.57
CA ALA A 43 12.10 13.66 -17.93
C ALA A 43 10.72 14.20 -18.34
N GLY A 44 9.72 14.10 -17.45
CA GLY A 44 8.34 14.48 -17.75
C GLY A 44 7.49 14.62 -16.49
N THR A 45 6.17 14.43 -16.65
CA THR A 45 5.19 14.58 -15.57
C THR A 45 4.36 13.31 -15.39
N MET A 46 4.00 13.04 -14.13
CA MET A 46 3.06 12.01 -13.75
C MET A 46 2.01 12.65 -12.83
N GLU A 47 0.78 12.74 -13.32
CA GLU A 47 -0.36 13.21 -12.54
C GLU A 47 -1.29 12.05 -12.22
N VAL A 48 -1.77 12.04 -10.98
CA VAL A 48 -2.71 11.04 -10.47
C VAL A 48 -3.97 11.78 -10.05
N SER A 49 -5.10 11.45 -10.67
CA SER A 49 -6.42 11.95 -10.30
C SER A 49 -7.26 10.82 -9.74
N ILE A 50 -7.84 11.02 -8.56
CA ILE A 50 -8.68 10.01 -7.90
C ILE A 50 -10.10 10.55 -7.78
N LYS A 51 -11.07 9.77 -8.26
CA LYS A 51 -12.51 10.05 -8.15
C LYS A 51 -13.20 8.93 -7.37
N ASP A 52 -14.42 9.20 -6.91
CA ASP A 52 -15.24 8.23 -6.18
C ASP A 52 -14.53 7.68 -4.90
N ARG A 53 -13.89 8.58 -4.13
CA ARG A 53 -13.15 8.23 -2.88
C ARG A 53 -14.06 7.66 -1.78
N ASP A 54 -15.36 7.93 -1.86
CA ASP A 54 -16.39 7.53 -0.92
C ASP A 54 -16.99 6.14 -1.21
N LYS A 55 -16.86 5.64 -2.44
CA LYS A 55 -17.37 4.32 -2.88
C LYS A 55 -16.45 3.17 -2.46
N ASP A 56 -16.92 1.92 -2.63
CA ASP A 56 -16.13 0.72 -2.32
C ASP A 56 -14.90 0.58 -3.22
N THR A 57 -14.97 1.06 -4.47
CA THR A 57 -13.83 1.24 -5.37
C THR A 57 -13.79 2.66 -5.91
N SER A 58 -12.58 3.17 -6.10
CA SER A 58 -12.31 4.48 -6.67
C SER A 58 -11.88 4.37 -8.15
N SER A 59 -12.12 5.45 -8.90
CA SER A 59 -11.60 5.62 -10.25
C SER A 59 -10.29 6.39 -10.21
N VAL A 60 -9.18 5.78 -10.64
CA VAL A 60 -7.86 6.41 -10.71
C VAL A 60 -7.46 6.63 -12.15
N THR A 61 -7.22 7.89 -12.51
CA THR A 61 -6.69 8.30 -13.80
C THR A 61 -5.23 8.70 -13.65
N PHE A 62 -4.38 8.08 -14.47
CA PHE A 62 -2.98 8.44 -14.64
C PHE A 62 -2.81 9.26 -15.91
N THR A 63 -2.19 10.43 -15.79
CA THR A 63 -1.72 11.22 -16.94
C THR A 63 -0.20 11.21 -16.91
N PHE A 64 0.40 10.50 -17.86
CA PHE A 64 1.84 10.38 -17.99
C PHE A 64 2.29 11.11 -19.25
N SER A 65 3.22 12.05 -19.11
CA SER A 65 3.76 12.80 -20.24
C SER A 65 5.28 12.84 -20.18
N ILE A 66 5.95 12.55 -21.30
CA ILE A 66 7.39 12.77 -21.50
C ILE A 66 7.56 13.43 -22.86
N ASP A 67 8.38 14.48 -22.92
CA ASP A 67 8.54 15.33 -24.10
C ASP A 67 7.19 15.84 -24.64
N SER A 68 6.86 15.52 -25.90
CA SER A 68 5.60 15.88 -26.55
C SER A 68 4.56 14.75 -26.56
N ILE A 69 4.85 13.61 -25.90
CA ILE A 69 3.97 12.44 -25.89
C ILE A 69 3.21 12.42 -24.57
N ARG A 70 1.90 12.18 -24.66
CA ARG A 70 1.00 12.07 -23.51
C ARG A 70 0.20 10.77 -23.58
N TYR A 71 0.08 10.09 -22.45
CA TYR A 71 -0.70 8.89 -22.28
C TYR A 71 -1.60 9.00 -21.07
N GLU A 72 -2.85 8.58 -21.23
CA GLU A 72 -3.85 8.60 -20.18
C GLU A 72 -4.43 7.20 -19.99
N ARG A 73 -4.54 6.73 -18.74
CA ARG A 73 -5.18 5.47 -18.41
C ARG A 73 -5.99 5.59 -17.15
N THR A 74 -7.23 5.07 -17.18
CA THR A 74 -8.12 5.03 -16.03
C THR A 74 -8.39 3.60 -15.58
N TYR A 75 -8.28 3.34 -14.28
CA TYR A 75 -8.70 2.12 -13.60
C TYR A 75 -9.88 2.43 -12.69
N LYS A 76 -10.93 1.59 -12.67
CA LYS A 76 -12.21 1.88 -11.98
C LYS A 76 -12.49 0.95 -10.79
N ASP A 77 -11.49 0.16 -10.42
CA ASP A 77 -11.61 -1.00 -9.54
C ASP A 77 -10.56 -0.95 -8.41
N LEU A 78 -10.09 0.24 -8.04
CA LEU A 78 -9.10 0.39 -6.98
C LEU A 78 -9.77 0.59 -5.62
N PRO A 79 -9.77 -0.41 -4.72
CA PRO A 79 -10.20 -0.18 -3.34
C PRO A 79 -9.14 0.69 -2.67
N LEU A 80 -9.51 1.89 -2.25
CA LEU A 80 -8.61 2.81 -1.54
C LEU A 80 -9.06 2.98 -0.10
N VAL A 81 -8.08 3.15 0.78
CA VAL A 81 -8.34 3.55 2.15
C VAL A 81 -9.07 4.91 2.18
N LYS A 82 -10.13 4.99 3.00
CA LYS A 82 -11.00 6.16 3.13
C LYS A 82 -10.59 7.02 4.33
N GLY A 83 -10.99 8.28 4.35
CA GLY A 83 -10.76 9.18 5.48
C GLY A 83 -9.35 9.77 5.59
N PHE A 84 -8.45 9.42 4.66
CA PHE A 84 -7.10 9.98 4.59
C PHE A 84 -6.93 10.89 3.37
N PRO A 85 -6.11 11.94 3.49
CA PRO A 85 -5.75 12.77 2.36
C PRO A 85 -4.95 11.97 1.34
N ASP A 86 -5.01 12.39 0.08
CA ASP A 86 -4.33 11.76 -1.04
C ASP A 86 -2.80 11.65 -0.83
N THR A 87 -2.21 12.65 -0.16
CA THR A 87 -0.81 12.66 0.28
C THR A 87 -0.47 11.65 1.37
N THR A 88 -1.41 10.82 1.83
CA THR A 88 -1.15 9.72 2.76
C THR A 88 -1.40 8.36 2.09
N ILE A 89 -2.31 8.31 1.13
CA ILE A 89 -2.75 7.04 0.52
C ILE A 89 -1.92 6.64 -0.69
N TYR A 90 -1.21 7.55 -1.34
CA TYR A 90 -0.37 7.21 -2.49
C TYR A 90 0.94 7.98 -2.55
N ARG A 91 1.91 7.40 -3.25
CA ARG A 91 3.21 8.01 -3.55
C ARG A 91 3.54 7.80 -5.02
N VAL A 92 4.24 8.77 -5.59
CA VAL A 92 4.84 8.72 -6.93
C VAL A 92 6.35 8.76 -6.75
N PHE A 93 7.06 7.86 -7.43
CA PHE A 93 8.49 7.70 -7.30
C PHE A 93 9.14 7.46 -8.66
N TRP A 94 10.05 8.35 -9.07
CA TRP A 94 10.82 8.21 -10.30
C TRP A 94 12.12 7.47 -10.01
N ASP A 95 12.23 6.22 -10.48
CA ASP A 95 13.46 5.44 -10.40
C ASP A 95 14.41 5.71 -11.56
N GLU A 96 13.89 6.13 -12.72
CA GLU A 96 14.67 6.58 -13.87
C GLU A 96 13.98 7.78 -14.53
N PRO A 97 14.65 8.59 -15.37
CA PRO A 97 14.03 9.76 -16.00
C PRO A 97 12.75 9.44 -16.79
N ASN A 98 12.64 8.24 -17.35
CA ASN A 98 11.52 7.76 -18.15
C ASN A 98 10.72 6.63 -17.47
N SER A 99 10.91 6.43 -16.16
CA SER A 99 10.31 5.35 -15.38
C SER A 99 9.78 5.90 -14.05
N VAL A 100 8.52 5.60 -13.74
CA VAL A 100 7.87 6.07 -12.52
C VAL A 100 6.96 4.99 -11.94
N TRP A 101 7.10 4.81 -10.63
CA TRP A 101 6.31 3.92 -9.80
C TRP A 101 5.25 4.69 -9.03
N ILE A 102 4.05 4.13 -8.96
CA ILE A 102 2.94 4.69 -8.18
C ILE A 102 2.40 3.61 -7.27
N GLY A 103 2.41 3.86 -5.96
CA GLY A 103 1.89 2.93 -4.96
C GLY A 103 0.65 3.52 -4.28
N PHE A 104 -0.39 2.72 -4.08
CA PHE A 104 -1.62 3.08 -3.38
C PHE A 104 -1.90 2.14 -2.21
N ILE A 105 -2.30 2.67 -1.07
CA ILE A 105 -2.73 1.90 0.09
C ILE A 105 -4.20 1.52 -0.03
N LYS A 106 -4.44 0.21 -0.01
CA LYS A 106 -5.79 -0.38 0.05
C LYS A 106 -6.32 -0.37 1.49
N PRO A 107 -7.63 -0.59 1.70
CA PRO A 107 -8.20 -0.70 3.04
C PRO A 107 -7.51 -1.75 3.92
N ASN A 108 -7.16 -2.91 3.35
CA ASN A 108 -6.42 -3.98 4.05
C ASN A 108 -4.91 -3.69 4.23
N ARG A 109 -4.47 -2.45 4.04
CA ARG A 109 -3.09 -1.93 4.27
C ARG A 109 -1.99 -2.48 3.36
N ASP A 110 -2.33 -3.45 2.52
CA ASP A 110 -1.55 -3.80 1.35
C ASP A 110 -1.42 -2.61 0.39
N THR A 111 -0.35 -2.64 -0.37
CA THR A 111 -0.09 -1.65 -1.41
C THR A 111 -0.39 -2.22 -2.80
N ARG A 112 -1.13 -1.48 -3.64
CA ARG A 112 -1.22 -1.76 -5.08
C ARG A 112 -0.24 -0.87 -5.83
N TYR A 113 0.60 -1.48 -6.66
CA TYR A 113 1.63 -0.78 -7.43
C TYR A 113 1.28 -0.67 -8.91
N TYR A 114 1.58 0.48 -9.50
CA TYR A 114 1.57 0.71 -10.93
C TYR A 114 2.95 1.17 -11.36
N HIS A 115 3.33 0.82 -12.58
CA HIS A 115 4.57 1.26 -13.22
C HIS A 115 4.21 1.95 -14.53
N ALA A 116 4.62 3.21 -14.66
CA ALA A 116 4.57 3.92 -15.91
C ALA A 116 5.99 4.06 -16.47
N SER A 117 6.15 3.75 -17.75
CA SER A 117 7.44 3.78 -18.42
C SER A 117 7.31 4.15 -19.89
N GLN A 118 8.40 4.69 -20.43
CA GLN A 118 8.55 4.89 -21.86
C GLN A 118 9.46 3.83 -22.46
N ASP A 119 8.97 3.17 -23.52
CA ASP A 119 9.74 2.27 -24.36
C ASP A 119 9.81 2.84 -25.78
N GLY A 120 10.96 3.40 -26.14
CA GLY A 120 11.13 4.16 -27.38
C GLY A 120 10.17 5.36 -27.45
N ARG A 121 9.17 5.29 -28.34
CA ARG A 121 8.13 6.34 -28.53
C ARG A 121 6.78 5.99 -27.89
N GLN A 122 6.70 4.92 -27.12
CA GLN A 122 5.46 4.46 -26.50
C GLN A 122 5.50 4.68 -24.99
N LEU A 123 4.47 5.36 -24.47
CA LEU A 123 4.21 5.46 -23.04
C LEU A 123 3.22 4.38 -22.65
N LYS A 124 3.43 3.76 -21.49
CA LYS A 124 2.51 2.78 -20.90
C LYS A 124 2.39 2.99 -19.40
N VAL A 125 1.24 2.59 -18.84
CA VAL A 125 1.01 2.46 -17.41
C VAL A 125 0.45 1.06 -17.16
N LEU A 126 1.11 0.27 -16.33
CA LEU A 126 0.74 -1.12 -16.04
C LEU A 126 0.53 -1.31 -14.54
N TRP A 127 -0.42 -2.17 -14.18
CA TRP A 127 -0.51 -2.68 -12.81
C TRP A 127 0.58 -3.75 -12.60
N VAL A 128 1.31 -3.64 -11.50
CA VAL A 128 2.41 -4.56 -11.15
C VAL A 128 2.08 -5.22 -9.81
N PRO A 129 1.68 -6.52 -9.79
CA PRO A 129 1.36 -7.22 -8.55
C PRO A 129 2.55 -7.37 -7.61
N SER A 130 3.75 -7.58 -8.16
CA SER A 130 4.98 -7.83 -7.40
C SER A 130 6.08 -6.89 -7.89
N PRO A 131 6.16 -5.64 -7.39
CA PRO A 131 7.24 -4.74 -7.77
C PRO A 131 8.60 -5.26 -7.25
N PRO A 132 9.73 -4.83 -7.85
CA PRO A 132 11.05 -5.15 -7.33
C PRO A 132 11.20 -4.73 -5.86
N ARG A 133 11.91 -5.54 -5.07
CA ARG A 133 12.04 -5.34 -3.62
C ARG A 133 12.49 -3.94 -3.23
N LYS A 134 13.50 -3.47 -3.93
CA LYS A 134 14.09 -2.15 -3.76
C LYS A 134 13.08 -1.01 -3.94
N ILE A 135 12.09 -1.16 -4.84
CA ILE A 135 11.05 -0.15 -5.10
C ILE A 135 10.06 -0.10 -3.94
N TYR A 136 9.43 -1.22 -3.58
CA TYR A 136 8.44 -1.18 -2.50
C TYR A 136 9.08 -0.80 -1.16
N THR A 137 10.32 -1.24 -0.92
CA THR A 137 11.06 -0.88 0.30
C THR A 137 11.31 0.62 0.35
N TYR A 138 11.72 1.23 -0.76
CA TYR A 138 11.93 2.67 -0.84
C TYR A 138 10.62 3.45 -0.66
N MET A 139 9.57 3.09 -1.40
CA MET A 139 8.29 3.80 -1.35
C MET A 139 7.62 3.69 0.03
N GLU A 140 7.67 2.53 0.67
CA GLU A 140 7.05 2.32 1.98
C GLU A 140 7.92 2.87 3.12
N LYS A 141 9.21 2.53 3.18
CA LYS A 141 10.06 2.90 4.32
C LYS A 141 10.70 4.28 4.21
N THR A 142 10.95 4.78 2.99
CA THR A 142 11.65 6.05 2.78
C THR A 142 10.67 7.18 2.43
N LEU A 143 9.72 6.92 1.52
CA LEU A 143 8.68 7.91 1.17
C LEU A 143 7.47 7.88 2.11
N GLY A 144 7.40 6.91 3.02
CA GLY A 144 6.36 6.77 4.02
C GLY A 144 4.98 6.45 3.44
N LEU A 145 4.92 5.68 2.35
CA LEU A 145 3.66 5.23 1.78
C LEU A 145 2.88 4.38 2.80
N GLY A 146 1.78 4.93 3.30
CA GLY A 146 0.91 4.25 4.25
C GLY A 146 1.36 4.28 5.71
N ASP A 147 2.47 4.96 6.05
CA ASP A 147 2.98 4.98 7.42
C ASP A 147 1.95 5.47 8.43
N VAL A 148 1.30 6.60 8.13
CA VAL A 148 0.24 7.18 8.99
C VAL A 148 -0.93 6.22 9.17
N ILE A 149 -1.19 5.36 8.20
CA ILE A 149 -2.30 4.39 8.24
C ILE A 149 -1.88 3.16 9.05
N ARG A 150 -0.64 2.69 8.87
CA ARG A 150 -0.09 1.51 9.54
C ARG A 150 0.25 1.76 11.01
N GLN A 151 0.61 2.99 11.37
CA GLN A 151 1.07 3.37 12.71
C GLN A 151 -0.02 3.95 13.61
N GLN A 152 -1.30 3.95 13.18
CA GLN A 152 -2.38 4.39 14.07
C GLN A 152 -2.39 3.55 15.36
N PRO A 153 -2.67 4.17 16.51
CA PRO A 153 -2.69 3.46 17.77
C PRO A 153 -3.77 2.39 17.76
N ARG A 154 -3.39 1.21 18.25
CA ARG A 154 -4.27 0.07 18.48
C ARG A 154 -4.68 0.08 19.94
N VAL A 155 -5.96 0.30 20.20
CA VAL A 155 -6.50 0.51 21.54
C VAL A 155 -7.61 -0.49 21.84
N SER A 156 -7.92 -0.68 23.13
CA SER A 156 -9.09 -1.46 23.55
C SER A 156 -10.37 -0.62 23.65
N ARG A 157 -10.25 0.71 23.57
CA ARG A 157 -11.36 1.65 23.68
C ARG A 157 -11.09 2.90 22.84
N HIS A 158 -12.05 3.24 21.99
CA HIS A 158 -12.16 4.53 21.30
C HIS A 158 -13.34 5.31 21.89
N GLU A 159 -13.12 6.56 22.24
CA GLU A 159 -14.14 7.41 22.81
C GLU A 159 -13.91 8.86 22.39
N LYS A 160 -14.86 9.43 21.64
CA LYS A 160 -14.79 10.80 21.13
C LYS A 160 -16.15 11.47 21.22
N ASN A 161 -16.16 12.73 21.66
CA ASN A 161 -17.35 13.57 21.52
C ASN A 161 -17.40 14.09 20.09
N ILE A 162 -18.46 13.75 19.36
CA ILE A 162 -18.62 14.12 17.95
C ILE A 162 -20.01 14.70 17.72
N GLN A 163 -20.12 15.59 16.73
CA GLN A 163 -21.40 16.05 16.21
C GLN A 163 -21.67 15.33 14.88
N SER A 164 -22.80 14.65 14.77
CA SER A 164 -23.26 14.01 13.54
C SER A 164 -24.72 14.32 13.27
N GLY A 165 -25.00 15.02 12.17
CA GLY A 165 -26.31 15.63 11.94
C GLY A 165 -26.65 16.64 13.05
N LEU A 166 -27.79 16.45 13.71
CA LEU A 166 -28.23 17.28 14.83
C LEU A 166 -27.85 16.71 16.21
N ILE A 167 -27.15 15.57 16.26
CA ILE A 167 -26.81 14.87 17.50
C ILE A 167 -25.36 15.18 17.87
N LEU A 168 -25.18 15.80 19.04
CA LEU A 168 -23.89 15.92 19.72
C LEU A 168 -23.85 14.91 20.85
N ASP A 169 -23.07 13.85 20.71
CA ASP A 169 -22.96 12.80 21.71
C ASP A 169 -21.57 12.15 21.66
N LYS A 170 -21.30 11.28 22.62
CA LYS A 170 -20.08 10.52 22.73
C LYS A 170 -20.17 9.25 21.87
N PHE A 171 -19.39 9.20 20.80
CA PHE A 171 -19.16 7.98 20.05
C PHE A 171 -18.17 7.10 20.82
N THR A 172 -18.64 5.92 21.24
CA THR A 172 -17.86 4.97 22.01
C THR A 172 -17.79 3.65 21.26
N VAL A 173 -16.60 3.10 21.10
CA VAL A 173 -16.37 1.71 20.70
C VAL A 173 -15.40 1.08 21.71
N ALA A 174 -15.73 -0.08 22.27
CA ALA A 174 -14.91 -0.72 23.28
C ALA A 174 -14.88 -2.23 23.10
N LEU A 175 -13.70 -2.83 23.29
CA LEU A 175 -13.52 -4.26 23.40
C LEU A 175 -13.74 -4.69 24.85
N LYS A 176 -14.72 -5.55 25.05
CA LYS A 176 -15.01 -6.19 26.33
C LYS A 176 -14.66 -7.68 26.23
N PRO A 177 -14.33 -8.35 27.35
CA PRO A 177 -14.20 -9.80 27.38
C PRO A 177 -15.45 -10.48 26.80
N GLY A 178 -15.26 -11.50 25.98
CA GLY A 178 -16.33 -12.35 25.46
C GLY A 178 -16.78 -13.41 26.46
N ALA A 179 -17.62 -14.34 25.99
CA ALA A 179 -18.08 -15.47 26.80
C ALA A 179 -16.96 -16.44 27.18
N ASN A 180 -15.86 -16.46 26.42
CA ASN A 180 -14.69 -17.30 26.63
C ASN A 180 -13.43 -16.60 26.13
N LYS A 181 -12.26 -17.24 26.28
CA LYS A 181 -10.95 -16.68 25.85
C LYS A 181 -10.81 -16.53 24.33
N SER A 182 -11.69 -17.17 23.56
CA SER A 182 -11.70 -17.16 22.09
C SER A 182 -12.73 -16.17 21.53
N ALA A 183 -13.23 -15.27 22.36
CA ALA A 183 -14.22 -14.27 21.96
C ALA A 183 -13.97 -12.92 22.63
N ALA A 184 -14.26 -11.86 21.88
CA ALA A 184 -14.37 -10.50 22.39
C ALA A 184 -15.76 -9.94 22.06
N ASN A 185 -16.28 -9.08 22.93
CA ASN A 185 -17.52 -8.34 22.68
C ASN A 185 -17.18 -6.92 22.25
N VAL A 186 -17.58 -6.56 21.04
CA VAL A 186 -17.46 -5.22 20.48
C VAL A 186 -18.69 -4.41 20.89
N TYR A 187 -18.50 -3.58 21.91
CA TYR A 187 -19.50 -2.62 22.36
C TYR A 187 -19.44 -1.36 21.50
N MET A 188 -20.57 -0.83 21.08
CA MET A 188 -20.64 0.45 20.38
C MET A 188 -21.87 1.27 20.79
N LYS A 189 -21.70 2.58 20.93
CA LYS A 189 -22.76 3.50 21.34
C LYS A 189 -22.60 4.89 20.72
N PHE A 190 -23.72 5.47 20.29
CA PHE A 190 -23.85 6.88 19.90
C PHE A 190 -25.33 7.27 19.79
N GLY A 191 -25.70 8.49 20.20
CA GLY A 191 -27.04 9.04 20.01
C GLY A 191 -28.13 8.25 20.74
N GLY A 192 -27.80 7.69 21.91
CA GLY A 192 -28.68 6.81 22.67
C GLY A 192 -28.83 5.37 22.13
N VAL A 193 -28.31 5.06 20.94
CA VAL A 193 -28.31 3.70 20.39
C VAL A 193 -27.09 2.93 20.90
N GLU A 194 -27.34 1.73 21.42
CA GLU A 194 -26.30 0.80 21.89
C GLU A 194 -26.36 -0.52 21.13
N ARG A 195 -25.20 -1.08 20.77
CA ARG A 195 -25.07 -2.42 20.20
C ARG A 195 -23.87 -3.17 20.78
N ASN A 196 -23.99 -4.49 20.83
CA ASN A 196 -22.91 -5.40 21.16
C ASN A 196 -22.81 -6.46 20.07
N LEU A 197 -21.61 -6.68 19.55
CA LEU A 197 -21.32 -7.75 18.59
C LEU A 197 -20.30 -8.71 19.18
N GLN A 198 -20.47 -10.00 18.96
CA GLN A 198 -19.44 -10.97 19.30
C GLN A 198 -18.43 -11.06 18.15
N MET A 199 -17.15 -11.09 18.48
CA MET A 199 -16.03 -11.27 17.56
C MET A 199 -15.24 -12.49 18.02
N GLU A 200 -14.99 -13.43 17.11
CA GLU A 200 -14.10 -14.56 17.41
C GLU A 200 -12.65 -14.07 17.42
N VAL A 201 -11.87 -14.61 18.36
CA VAL A 201 -10.45 -14.30 18.52
C VAL A 201 -9.70 -15.64 18.46
N PRO A 202 -9.00 -15.92 17.34
CA PRO A 202 -8.14 -17.09 17.23
C PRO A 202 -7.11 -17.16 18.36
N GLU A 203 -6.60 -18.36 18.64
CA GLU A 203 -5.57 -18.54 19.66
C GLU A 203 -4.34 -17.68 19.36
N GLY A 204 -3.84 -16.96 20.38
CA GLY A 204 -2.73 -16.01 20.22
C GLY A 204 -3.12 -14.66 19.59
N GLY A 205 -4.36 -14.51 19.13
CA GLY A 205 -4.89 -13.28 18.57
C GLY A 205 -5.07 -12.17 19.62
N LYS A 206 -4.76 -10.93 19.24
CA LYS A 206 -4.96 -9.74 20.06
C LYS A 206 -6.02 -8.84 19.43
N PRO A 207 -7.23 -8.74 20.00
CA PRO A 207 -8.26 -7.87 19.45
C PRO A 207 -7.87 -6.41 19.62
N TYR A 208 -8.17 -5.58 18.62
CA TYR A 208 -7.85 -4.16 18.62
C TYR A 208 -8.96 -3.31 18.03
N ILE A 209 -8.97 -2.04 18.42
CA ILE A 209 -9.70 -0.95 17.77
C ILE A 209 -8.67 0.01 17.21
N GLN A 210 -8.89 0.47 15.99
CA GLN A 210 -8.07 1.49 15.35
C GLN A 210 -8.95 2.58 14.76
N ALA A 211 -8.68 3.83 15.12
CA ALA A 211 -9.40 4.98 14.60
C ALA A 211 -8.84 5.42 13.25
N TYR A 212 -9.74 5.69 12.31
CA TYR A 212 -9.44 6.34 11.02
C TYR A 212 -9.82 7.81 11.08
N ALA A 213 -10.90 8.12 11.80
CA ALA A 213 -11.34 9.46 12.16
C ALA A 213 -12.02 9.41 13.54
N ASP A 214 -12.38 10.57 14.09
CA ASP A 214 -13.07 10.62 15.38
C ASP A 214 -14.41 9.86 15.37
N ASP A 215 -15.08 9.76 14.22
CA ASP A 215 -16.39 9.12 13.98
C ASP A 215 -16.32 7.79 13.21
N TYR A 216 -15.11 7.27 12.96
CA TYR A 216 -14.87 6.08 12.15
C TYR A 216 -13.72 5.24 12.73
N VAL A 217 -14.04 4.00 13.14
CA VAL A 217 -13.07 3.01 13.58
C VAL A 217 -13.19 1.68 12.82
N ILE A 218 -12.10 0.91 12.83
CA ILE A 218 -12.08 -0.51 12.48
C ILE A 218 -11.81 -1.31 13.75
N VAL A 219 -12.45 -2.47 13.83
CA VAL A 219 -12.23 -3.48 14.86
C VAL A 219 -11.76 -4.76 14.21
N GLY A 220 -10.71 -5.36 14.78
CA GLY A 220 -10.08 -6.54 14.23
C GLY A 220 -9.23 -7.31 15.23
N VAL A 221 -8.45 -8.27 14.73
CA VAL A 221 -7.52 -9.10 15.50
C VAL A 221 -6.14 -9.02 14.87
N GLU A 222 -5.11 -8.85 15.69
CA GLU A 222 -3.71 -9.00 15.30
C GLU A 222 -3.28 -10.44 15.59
N LEU A 223 -2.84 -11.18 14.57
CA LEU A 223 -2.39 -12.56 14.66
C LEU A 223 -1.03 -12.70 13.97
N GLY A 224 0.01 -13.09 14.71
CA GLY A 224 1.35 -13.26 14.12
C GLY A 224 1.96 -11.98 13.50
N GLY A 225 1.44 -10.80 13.85
CA GLY A 225 1.85 -9.51 13.26
C GLY A 225 1.01 -9.10 12.03
N GLU A 226 0.13 -9.97 11.54
CA GLU A 226 -0.86 -9.65 10.52
C GLU A 226 -2.15 -9.10 11.15
N LEU A 227 -2.87 -8.26 10.41
CA LEU A 227 -4.08 -7.60 10.87
C LEU A 227 -5.29 -8.10 10.09
N GLU A 228 -6.20 -8.73 10.81
CA GLU A 228 -7.48 -9.18 10.28
C GLU A 228 -8.57 -8.20 10.74
N GLU A 229 -9.21 -7.53 9.78
CA GLU A 229 -10.23 -6.51 10.04
C GLU A 229 -11.63 -7.13 9.91
N TYR A 230 -12.43 -7.07 10.98
CA TYR A 230 -13.74 -7.75 11.05
C TYR A 230 -14.89 -6.77 10.88
N TYR A 231 -14.82 -5.62 11.55
CA TYR A 231 -15.90 -4.64 11.57
C TYR A 231 -15.41 -3.24 11.22
N GLU A 232 -16.10 -2.59 10.30
CA GLU A 232 -16.06 -1.16 10.05
C GLU A 232 -17.21 -0.50 10.79
N ILE A 233 -16.94 0.41 11.73
CA ILE A 233 -17.95 1.08 12.56
C ILE A 233 -17.88 2.58 12.33
N LYS A 234 -19.02 3.19 11.98
CA LYS A 234 -19.13 4.60 11.62
C LYS A 234 -20.38 5.24 12.20
N VAL A 235 -20.31 6.55 12.42
CA VAL A 235 -21.48 7.39 12.67
C VAL A 235 -21.74 8.30 11.46
N VAL A 236 -22.91 8.17 10.84
CA VAL A 236 -23.29 8.96 9.67
C VAL A 236 -24.66 9.60 9.89
N ASN A 237 -24.72 10.92 9.79
CA ASN A 237 -25.94 11.72 9.96
C ASN A 237 -26.76 11.33 11.20
N GLY A 238 -26.08 11.25 12.36
CA GLY A 238 -26.68 10.91 13.64
C GLY A 238 -26.90 9.41 13.88
N ARG A 239 -26.55 8.54 12.94
CA ARG A 239 -26.81 7.09 13.02
C ARG A 239 -25.52 6.30 13.12
N ILE A 240 -25.40 5.50 14.17
CA ILE A 240 -24.34 4.49 14.27
C ILE A 240 -24.67 3.29 13.39
N GLY A 241 -23.68 2.85 12.62
CA GLY A 241 -23.76 1.67 11.77
C GLY A 241 -22.46 0.89 11.79
N TYR A 242 -22.54 -0.37 11.38
CA TYR A 242 -21.36 -1.19 11.16
C TYR A 242 -21.51 -2.02 9.87
N LYS A 243 -20.38 -2.29 9.22
CA LYS A 243 -20.24 -3.22 8.09
C LYS A 243 -19.30 -4.34 8.53
N GLN A 244 -19.72 -5.59 8.34
CA GLN A 244 -18.85 -6.74 8.54
C GLN A 244 -17.99 -6.90 7.28
N LEU A 245 -16.66 -6.95 7.47
CA LEU A 245 -15.68 -7.00 6.38
C LEU A 245 -15.26 -8.42 6.03
N GLN A 246 -15.24 -9.30 7.02
CA GLN A 246 -15.00 -10.73 6.84
C GLN A 246 -16.09 -11.54 7.54
N THR A 247 -16.63 -12.54 6.85
CA THR A 247 -17.39 -13.60 7.49
C THR A 247 -16.39 -14.51 8.16
N VAL A 248 -16.52 -14.70 9.48
CA VAL A 248 -15.65 -15.61 10.24
C VAL A 248 -15.73 -16.97 9.56
N ILE A 249 -14.61 -17.42 8.97
CA ILE A 249 -14.52 -18.79 8.47
C ILE A 249 -14.44 -19.66 9.72
N LYS A 250 -15.49 -20.45 9.93
CA LYS A 250 -15.54 -21.49 10.96
C LYS A 250 -14.50 -22.58 10.72
#